data_AF-A0AAF0VZV2-F1
#
_entry.id   AF-A0AAF0VZV2-F1
#
_cell.length_a   1.000
_cell.length_b   1.000
_cell.length_c   1.000
_cell.angle_alpha   90.00
_cell.angle_beta   90.00
_cell.angle_gamma   90.00
#
_symmetry.space_group_name_H-M   'P 1'
#
loop_
_entity.id
_entity.type
_entity.pdbx_description
1 polymer ?
#
loop_
_entity_poly.entity_id
_entity_poly.type
_entity_poly.pdbx_seq_one_letter_code
_entity_poly.pdbx_strand_id
1 'polypeptide(L)'
;MTVESKSAADASIGELMSQMSAQTSRLVRDEMRLATKELQQSAKHAGVGAGLFSAAGLLALLGLMTLIAAAVAALSLVLPGVWAAAVIVAVVLFLAAGVAALIGRKQAEEIAPPRQSVESVKADIKEVKDARS
;
A
#
# COMPACT_ATOMS: atom_id res chain seq x y z
N MET A 1 -14.21 11.75 -77.20
CA MET A 1 -13.37 11.45 -76.02
C MET A 1 -14.23 11.60 -74.78
N THR A 2 -14.71 10.49 -74.23
CA THR A 2 -15.46 10.43 -72.97
C THR A 2 -14.46 10.37 -71.82
N VAL A 3 -14.36 11.43 -71.04
CA VAL A 3 -13.54 11.44 -69.83
C VAL A 3 -14.37 10.81 -68.71
N GLU A 4 -13.93 9.63 -68.28
CA GLU A 4 -14.47 8.89 -67.13
C GLU A 4 -14.50 9.76 -65.88
N SER A 5 -15.68 9.89 -65.29
CA SER A 5 -15.89 10.34 -63.91
C SER A 5 -15.34 9.27 -62.97
N LYS A 6 -14.10 9.45 -62.47
CA LYS A 6 -13.54 8.59 -61.43
C LYS A 6 -14.21 8.94 -60.09
N SER A 7 -15.18 8.12 -59.71
CA SER A 7 -15.93 8.08 -58.44
C SER A 7 -15.19 8.72 -57.25
N ALA A 8 -15.62 9.91 -56.84
CA ALA A 8 -15.20 10.55 -55.59
C ALA A 8 -15.77 9.84 -54.34
N ALA A 9 -16.72 8.92 -54.52
CA ALA A 9 -17.38 8.20 -53.43
C ALA A 9 -16.51 7.08 -52.85
N ASP A 10 -15.70 6.39 -53.65
CA ASP A 10 -14.83 5.29 -53.20
C ASP A 10 -13.58 5.77 -52.45
N ALA A 11 -13.20 7.04 -52.62
CA ALA A 11 -12.15 7.68 -51.82
C ALA A 11 -12.61 8.03 -50.39
N SER A 12 -13.91 8.00 -50.08
CA SER A 12 -14.45 8.54 -48.82
C SER A 12 -14.48 7.54 -47.65
N ILE A 13 -14.77 6.25 -47.90
CA ILE A 13 -14.89 5.23 -46.84
C ILE A 13 -13.51 4.82 -46.30
N GLY A 14 -12.52 4.67 -47.18
CA GLY A 14 -11.14 4.39 -46.79
C GLY A 14 -10.53 5.53 -45.96
N GLU A 15 -10.81 6.77 -46.32
CA GLU A 15 -10.37 7.97 -45.60
C GLU A 15 -11.02 8.05 -44.20
N LEU A 16 -12.32 7.76 -44.08
CA LEU A 16 -13.03 7.73 -42.79
C LEU A 16 -12.52 6.62 -41.86
N MET A 17 -12.26 5.42 -42.39
CA MET A 17 -11.69 4.33 -41.60
C MET A 17 -10.25 4.63 -41.14
N SER A 18 -9.46 5.28 -41.99
CA SER A 18 -8.13 5.80 -41.64
C SER A 18 -8.23 6.85 -40.53
N GLN A 19 -9.17 7.80 -40.64
CA GLN A 19 -9.38 8.83 -39.63
C GLN A 19 -9.89 8.27 -38.30
N MET A 20 -10.81 7.31 -38.29
CA MET A 20 -11.30 6.65 -37.07
C MET A 20 -10.20 5.84 -36.39
N SER A 21 -9.38 5.12 -37.17
CA SER A 21 -8.22 4.40 -36.66
C SER A 21 -7.20 5.35 -36.03
N ALA A 22 -6.95 6.48 -36.69
CA ALA A 22 -6.08 7.53 -36.16
C ALA A 22 -6.65 8.19 -34.89
N GLN A 23 -7.96 8.45 -34.83
CA GLN A 23 -8.62 8.99 -33.63
C GLN A 23 -8.59 8.01 -32.46
N THR A 24 -8.87 6.74 -32.72
CA THR A 24 -8.81 5.67 -31.70
C THR A 24 -7.39 5.55 -31.16
N SER A 25 -6.38 5.57 -32.04
CA SER A 25 -4.97 5.54 -31.62
C SER A 25 -4.58 6.78 -30.80
N ARG A 26 -5.16 7.95 -31.10
CA ARG A 26 -4.94 9.18 -30.32
C ARG A 26 -5.56 9.06 -28.93
N LEU A 27 -6.83 8.64 -28.85
CA LEU A 27 -7.55 8.46 -27.61
C LEU A 27 -6.83 7.49 -26.66
N VAL A 28 -6.42 6.31 -27.16
CA VAL A 28 -5.66 5.34 -26.36
C VAL A 28 -4.37 5.96 -25.82
N ARG A 29 -3.67 6.77 -26.62
CA ARG A 29 -2.43 7.43 -26.19
C ARG A 29 -2.69 8.49 -25.13
N ASP A 30 -3.80 9.19 -25.23
CA ASP A 30 -4.18 10.22 -24.26
C ASP A 30 -4.66 9.60 -22.94
N GLU A 31 -5.39 8.49 -22.99
CA GLU A 31 -5.80 7.73 -21.81
C GLU A 31 -4.58 7.14 -21.08
N MET A 32 -3.61 6.62 -21.82
CA MET A 32 -2.33 6.18 -21.23
C MET A 32 -1.57 7.34 -20.57
N ARG A 33 -1.55 8.52 -21.20
CA ARG A 33 -0.92 9.71 -20.61
C ARG A 33 -1.65 10.17 -19.35
N LEU A 34 -2.97 10.12 -19.34
CA LEU A 34 -3.78 10.47 -18.19
C LEU A 34 -3.55 9.48 -17.04
N ALA A 35 -3.65 8.17 -17.30
CA ALA A 35 -3.37 7.12 -16.34
C ALA A 35 -1.93 7.25 -15.78
N THR A 36 -0.94 7.55 -16.64
CA THR A 36 0.44 7.77 -16.19
C THR A 36 0.53 8.96 -15.23
N LYS A 37 -0.16 10.07 -15.51
CA LYS A 37 -0.18 11.24 -14.62
C LYS A 37 -0.85 10.93 -13.29
N GLU A 38 -1.98 10.24 -13.32
CA GLU A 38 -2.71 9.85 -12.11
C GLU A 38 -1.90 8.88 -11.25
N LEU A 39 -1.22 7.91 -11.87
CA LEU A 39 -0.29 7.01 -11.20
C LEU A 39 0.89 7.77 -10.60
N GLN A 40 1.49 8.73 -11.32
CA GLN A 40 2.57 9.55 -10.79
C GLN A 40 2.11 10.40 -9.60
N GLN A 41 0.93 11.01 -9.69
CA GLN A 41 0.36 11.79 -8.59
C GLN A 41 0.07 10.91 -7.38
N SER A 42 -0.51 9.73 -7.59
CA SER A 42 -0.80 8.75 -6.55
C SER A 42 0.50 8.25 -5.90
N ALA A 43 1.49 7.89 -6.70
CA ALA A 43 2.81 7.46 -6.23
C ALA A 43 3.52 8.55 -5.44
N LYS A 44 3.43 9.82 -5.85
CA LYS A 44 3.99 10.95 -5.11
C LYS A 44 3.33 11.11 -3.75
N HIS A 45 2.00 11.08 -3.67
CA HIS A 45 1.30 11.21 -2.40
C HIS A 45 1.57 10.02 -1.47
N ALA A 46 1.54 8.80 -2.01
CA ALA A 46 1.90 7.60 -1.27
C ALA A 46 3.36 7.65 -0.77
N GLY A 47 4.29 8.11 -1.62
CA GLY A 47 5.71 8.24 -1.27
C GLY A 47 5.98 9.29 -0.19
N VAL A 48 5.34 10.46 -0.29
CA VAL A 48 5.43 11.49 0.76
C VAL A 48 4.81 10.99 2.06
N GLY A 49 3.64 10.34 2.00
CA GLY A 49 2.98 9.76 3.16
C GLY A 49 3.84 8.69 3.84
N ALA A 50 4.38 7.75 3.07
CA ALA A 50 5.27 6.71 3.57
C ALA A 50 6.56 7.29 4.16
N GLY A 51 7.14 8.32 3.51
CA GLY A 51 8.31 9.03 4.00
C GLY A 51 8.07 9.74 5.34
N LEU A 52 6.98 10.51 5.43
CA LEU A 52 6.59 11.21 6.66
C LEU A 52 6.25 10.23 7.79
N PHE A 53 5.53 9.15 7.50
CA PHE A 53 5.20 8.14 8.50
C PHE A 53 6.45 7.42 9.03
N SER A 54 7.38 7.09 8.13
CA SER A 54 8.68 6.51 8.51
C SER A 54 9.50 7.46 9.39
N ALA A 55 9.56 8.75 9.01
CA ALA A 55 10.24 9.77 9.79
C ALA A 55 9.60 9.97 11.17
N ALA A 56 8.27 10.03 11.24
CA ALA A 56 7.54 10.12 12.49
C ALA A 56 7.80 8.90 13.39
N GLY A 57 7.81 7.69 12.83
CA GLY A 57 8.14 6.46 13.56
C GLY A 57 9.56 6.48 14.13
N LEU A 58 10.55 6.91 13.34
CA LEU A 58 11.94 7.07 13.79
C LEU A 58 12.06 8.12 14.91
N LEU A 59 11.43 9.29 14.76
CA LEU A 59 11.44 10.33 15.78
C LEU A 59 10.75 9.88 17.07
N ALA A 60 9.62 9.18 16.96
CA ALA A 60 8.93 8.61 18.11
C ALA A 60 9.79 7.57 18.83
N LEU A 61 10.51 6.71 18.09
CA LEU A 61 11.44 5.73 18.66
C LEU A 61 12.59 6.43 19.40
N LEU A 62 13.21 7.43 18.78
CA LEU A 62 14.29 8.21 19.40
C LEU A 62 13.81 8.92 20.67
N GLY A 63 12.64 9.57 20.60
CA GLY A 63 12.02 10.23 21.76
C GLY A 63 11.74 9.24 22.90
N LEU A 64 11.24 8.04 22.58
CA LEU A 64 11.05 6.99 23.59
C LEU A 64 12.37 6.57 24.24
N MET A 65 13.44 6.37 23.46
CA MET A 65 14.76 6.05 24.00
C MET A 65 15.30 7.17 24.91
N THR A 66 15.11 8.44 24.54
CA THR A 66 15.45 9.58 25.40
C THR A 66 14.65 9.59 26.70
N LEU A 67 13.35 9.28 26.65
CA LEU A 67 12.50 9.18 27.85
C LEU A 67 12.93 8.04 28.76
N ILE A 68 13.31 6.88 28.20
CA ILE A 68 13.84 5.76 28.96
C ILE A 68 15.13 6.17 29.67
N ALA A 69 16.07 6.81 28.96
CA ALA A 69 17.30 7.32 29.55
C ALA A 69 17.03 8.36 30.65
N ALA A 70 16.08 9.27 30.45
CA ALA A 70 15.66 10.25 31.43
C ALA A 70 15.06 9.59 32.69
N ALA A 71 14.24 8.55 32.52
CA ALA A 71 13.69 7.79 33.64
C ALA A 71 14.78 7.09 34.46
N VAL A 72 15.77 6.48 33.79
CA VAL A 72 16.93 5.88 34.45
C VAL A 72 17.74 6.93 35.21
N ALA A 73 18.02 8.07 34.58
CA ALA A 73 18.74 9.18 35.21
C ALA A 73 17.98 9.70 36.44
N ALA A 74 16.67 9.92 36.32
CA ALA A 74 15.83 10.38 37.43
C ALA A 74 15.80 9.38 38.60
N LEU A 75 15.64 8.08 38.33
CA LEU A 75 15.69 7.04 39.36
C LEU A 75 17.07 6.95 40.02
N SER A 76 18.14 7.18 39.26
CA SER A 76 19.50 7.17 39.80
C SER A 76 19.78 8.30 40.80
N LEU A 77 18.95 9.34 40.86
CA LEU A 77 19.05 10.40 41.88
C LEU A 77 18.61 9.92 43.27
N VAL A 78 17.77 8.88 43.32
CA VAL A 78 17.16 8.38 44.56
C VAL A 78 17.70 7.00 44.93
N LEU A 79 18.13 6.21 43.95
CA LEU A 79 18.75 4.90 44.15
C LEU A 79 20.28 4.99 44.14
N PRO A 80 20.97 4.17 44.97
CA PRO A 80 22.43 4.07 44.91
C PRO A 80 22.87 3.30 43.65
N GLY A 81 22.98 4.01 42.53
CA GLY A 81 23.65 3.53 41.32
C GLY A 81 22.76 3.41 40.08
N VAL A 82 23.33 3.78 38.93
CA VAL A 82 22.66 3.80 37.61
C VAL A 82 22.22 2.41 37.14
N TRP A 83 22.94 1.36 37.51
CA TRP A 83 22.65 -0.02 37.09
C TRP A 83 21.34 -0.54 37.67
N ALA A 84 21.07 -0.29 38.95
CA ALA A 84 19.82 -0.70 39.60
C ALA A 84 18.62 0.06 38.99
N ALA A 85 18.77 1.36 38.76
CA ALA A 85 17.76 2.17 38.08
C ALA A 85 17.46 1.65 36.65
N ALA A 86 18.50 1.32 35.87
CA ALA A 86 18.35 0.77 34.52
C ALA A 86 17.59 -0.56 34.52
N VAL A 87 17.93 -1.48 35.43
CA VAL A 87 17.26 -2.78 35.55
C VAL A 87 15.78 -2.61 35.92
N ILE A 88 15.46 -1.73 36.86
CA ILE A 88 14.07 -1.47 37.26
C ILE A 88 13.25 -0.94 36.08
N VAL A 89 13.78 0.07 35.37
CA VAL A 89 13.10 0.62 34.19
C VAL A 89 12.92 -0.45 33.12
N ALA A 90 13.93 -1.28 32.87
CA ALA A 90 13.84 -2.38 31.91
C ALA A 90 12.75 -3.39 32.27
N VAL A 91 12.65 -3.80 33.54
CA VAL A 91 11.60 -4.72 34.01
C VAL A 91 10.21 -4.13 33.78
N VAL A 92 10.00 -2.87 34.13
CA VAL A 92 8.72 -2.18 33.91
C VAL A 92 8.34 -2.15 32.43
N LEU A 93 9.31 -1.83 31.55
CA LEU A 93 9.09 -1.82 30.10
C LEU A 93 8.77 -3.21 29.55
N PHE A 94 9.47 -4.25 30.00
CA PHE A 94 9.20 -5.63 29.55
C PHE A 94 7.83 -6.12 30.01
N LEU A 95 7.38 -5.75 31.22
CA LEU A 95 6.03 -6.05 31.67
C LEU A 95 4.98 -5.33 30.81
N ALA A 96 5.17 -4.05 30.52
CA ALA A 96 4.28 -3.29 29.65
C ALA A 96 4.25 -3.87 28.22
N ALA A 97 5.41 -4.23 27.67
CA ALA A 97 5.53 -4.87 26.36
C ALA A 97 4.84 -6.24 26.34
N GLY A 98 4.98 -7.04 27.39
CA GLY A 98 4.29 -8.33 27.54
C GLY A 98 2.77 -8.15 27.52
N VAL A 99 2.23 -7.19 28.28
CA VAL A 99 0.79 -6.87 28.28
C VAL A 99 0.33 -6.40 26.90
N ALA A 100 1.05 -5.48 26.27
CA ALA A 100 0.74 -5.00 24.93
C ALA A 100 0.75 -6.13 23.89
N ALA A 101 1.72 -7.04 23.97
CA ALA A 101 1.82 -8.21 23.08
C ALA A 101 0.64 -9.17 23.28
N LEU A 102 0.21 -9.42 24.52
CA LEU A 102 -0.96 -10.25 24.80
C LEU A 102 -2.26 -9.62 24.26
N ILE A 103 -2.43 -8.31 24.44
CA ILE A 103 -3.59 -7.58 23.89
C ILE A 103 -3.56 -7.61 22.35
N GLY A 104 -2.40 -7.33 21.75
CA GLY A 104 -2.22 -7.36 20.30
C GLY A 104 -2.51 -8.74 19.71
N ARG A 105 -2.06 -9.81 20.38
CA ARG A 105 -2.37 -11.19 19.99
C ARG A 105 -3.87 -11.48 20.04
N LYS A 106 -4.56 -11.08 21.11
CA LYS A 106 -6.02 -11.27 21.22
C LYS A 106 -6.77 -10.55 20.11
N GLN A 107 -6.40 -9.29 19.82
CA GLN A 107 -7.02 -8.55 18.73
C GLN A 107 -6.73 -9.18 17.36
N ALA A 108 -5.52 -9.69 17.13
CA ALA A 108 -5.19 -10.39 15.90
C ALA A 108 -5.99 -11.70 15.74
N GLU A 109 -6.25 -12.43 16.84
CA GLU A 109 -7.07 -13.64 16.85
C GLU A 109 -8.57 -13.34 16.58
N GLU A 110 -9.05 -12.14 16.92
CA GLU A 110 -10.43 -11.70 16.64
C GLU A 110 -10.66 -11.23 15.20
N ILE A 111 -9.60 -10.99 14.42
CA ILE A 111 -9.74 -10.67 12.99
C ILE A 111 -10.19 -11.94 12.25
N ALA A 112 -11.50 -12.10 12.11
CA ALA A 112 -12.07 -13.16 11.30
C ALA A 112 -11.54 -13.04 9.87
N PRO A 113 -11.03 -14.13 9.25
CA PRO A 113 -10.59 -14.08 7.86
C PRO A 113 -11.77 -13.61 6.99
N PRO A 114 -11.52 -12.74 5.99
CA PRO A 114 -12.58 -12.18 5.16
C PRO A 114 -13.41 -13.33 4.56
N ARG A 115 -14.67 -13.44 5.00
CA ARG A 115 -15.56 -14.58 4.69
C ARG A 115 -15.67 -14.86 3.20
N GLN A 116 -15.68 -13.80 2.39
CA GLN A 116 -15.76 -13.89 0.94
C GLN A 116 -14.51 -14.51 0.31
N SER A 117 -13.32 -14.24 0.85
CA SER A 117 -12.05 -14.76 0.33
C SER A 117 -11.87 -16.25 0.63
N VAL A 118 -12.35 -16.71 1.78
CA VAL A 118 -12.28 -18.14 2.14
C VAL A 118 -13.35 -18.98 1.44
N GLU A 119 -14.54 -18.42 1.18
CA GLU A 119 -15.56 -19.11 0.36
C GLU A 119 -15.16 -19.19 -1.11
N SER A 120 -14.63 -18.11 -1.70
CA SER A 120 -14.19 -18.12 -3.10
C SER A 120 -13.02 -19.10 -3.31
N VAL A 121 -12.03 -19.09 -2.42
CA VAL A 121 -10.90 -20.04 -2.48
C VAL A 121 -11.35 -21.49 -2.29
N LYS A 122 -12.34 -21.75 -1.43
CA LYS A 122 -12.90 -23.10 -1.26
C LYS A 122 -13.70 -23.56 -2.50
N ALA A 123 -14.43 -22.65 -3.13
CA ALA A 123 -15.15 -22.93 -4.37
C ALA A 123 -14.17 -23.26 -5.51
N ASP A 124 -13.13 -22.44 -5.67
CA ASP A 124 -12.10 -22.64 -6.70
C ASP A 124 -11.35 -23.99 -6.53
N ILE A 125 -11.01 -24.36 -5.29
CA ILE A 125 -10.37 -25.65 -5.00
C ILE A 125 -11.29 -26.82 -5.32
N LYS A 126 -12.59 -26.67 -5.06
CA LYS A 126 -13.58 -27.71 -5.33
C LYS A 126 -13.76 -27.92 -6.83
N GLU A 127 -13.85 -26.83 -7.58
CA GLU A 127 -14.00 -26.87 -9.04
C GLU A 127 -12.78 -27.48 -9.74
N VAL A 128 -11.56 -27.16 -9.28
CA VAL A 128 -10.33 -27.78 -9.78
C VAL A 128 -10.24 -29.29 -9.45
N LYS A 129 -10.78 -29.70 -8.30
CA LYS A 129 -10.79 -31.11 -7.89
C LYS A 129 -11.81 -31.93 -8.69
N ASP A 130 -12.98 -31.37 -8.93
CA ASP A 130 -14.07 -31.99 -9.70
C ASP A 130 -13.70 -32.05 -11.21
N ALA A 131 -12.90 -31.10 -11.72
CA ALA A 131 -12.38 -31.14 -13.09
C ALA A 131 -11.26 -32.18 -13.31
N ARG A 132 -10.69 -32.74 -12.24
CA ARG A 132 -9.59 -33.73 -12.28
C ARG A 132 -10.07 -35.17 -12.09
N SER A 133 -11.29 -35.38 -11.61
CA SER A 133 -11.95 -36.70 -11.45
C SER A 133 -12.83 -37.04 -12.64
#